data_AF-A0A9E2TIT1-F1
#
_entry.id   AF-A0A9E2TIT1-F1
#
_cell.length_a   1.000
_cell.length_b   1.000
_cell.length_c   1.000
_cell.angle_alpha   90.00
_cell.angle_beta   90.00
_cell.angle_gamma   90.00
#
_symmetry.space_group_name_H-M   'P 1'
#
loop_
_entity.id
_entity.type
_entity.pdbx_description
1 polymer ?
#
loop_
_entity_poly.entity_id
_entity_poly.type
_entity_poly.pdbx_seq_one_letter_code
_entity_poly.pdbx_strand_id
1 'polypeptide(L)'
;MTETGDGSAAPWVAQPMPPPARPSGWAVLLSTLALLGSFATLLHIDIPILWFLRSHNLAAWQRVGDLGEKLGNGGTLVAISLVIGATGLLLKRQALTRLALDSLLAHGVVALVVNTLKHVIGRPRPRLTHSGGWQWWPSLDSGLDSFPSGHTSATVAVVTVLARALPRMKWVPFALAAWVGASRIWRGSHFPSDVVAGMVTGFIIGSVFNGPLRWWARSCVVALIRIAPAAVALAALFWILTHRIADPATDAAFLLSGTGLVIGGLVLPWVRSRRIGAKGSSMWQSQGDCLVWLGMGFASGASVIIGLTGLVCLARWIFTASGAMEVPVPAYSWRRQFVFGVGAGVTLALLQSLKGLVPLQ
;
A
#
# COMPACT_ATOMS: atom_id res chain seq x y z
N MET A 1 -54.81 -34.58 3.31
CA MET A 1 -54.00 -33.99 4.39
C MET A 1 -52.56 -33.97 3.92
N THR A 2 -52.13 -32.84 3.39
CA THR A 2 -50.75 -32.60 2.94
C THR A 2 -50.05 -31.82 4.04
N GLU A 3 -49.11 -32.46 4.73
CA GLU A 3 -48.24 -31.78 5.69
C GLU A 3 -47.39 -30.74 4.95
N THR A 4 -47.44 -29.52 5.47
CA THR A 4 -46.62 -28.40 5.04
C THR A 4 -45.28 -28.53 5.77
N GLY A 5 -44.24 -28.94 5.03
CA GLY A 5 -42.88 -28.90 5.54
C GLY A 5 -42.48 -27.46 5.84
N ASP A 6 -42.31 -27.13 7.11
CA ASP A 6 -41.79 -25.86 7.56
C ASP A 6 -40.29 -25.80 7.19
N GLY A 7 -40.01 -25.22 6.03
CA GLY A 7 -38.66 -24.89 5.61
C GLY A 7 -38.04 -23.80 6.49
N SER A 8 -37.83 -24.10 7.77
CA SER A 8 -37.00 -23.32 8.67
C SER A 8 -35.55 -23.43 8.19
N ALA A 9 -35.21 -22.58 7.21
CA ALA A 9 -33.83 -22.37 6.79
C ALA A 9 -33.02 -22.00 8.03
N ALA A 10 -32.19 -22.94 8.48
CA ALA A 10 -31.27 -22.73 9.58
C ALA A 10 -30.55 -21.38 9.37
N PRO A 11 -30.49 -20.50 10.38
CA PRO A 11 -29.80 -19.23 10.24
C PRO A 11 -28.39 -19.52 9.79
N TRP A 12 -27.95 -18.87 8.70
CA TRP A 12 -26.56 -18.89 8.25
C TRP A 12 -25.67 -18.38 9.38
N VAL A 13 -25.25 -19.27 10.27
CA VAL A 13 -24.21 -19.03 11.25
C VAL A 13 -22.96 -18.83 10.40
N ALA A 14 -22.58 -17.58 10.18
CA ALA A 14 -21.35 -17.24 9.52
C ALA A 14 -20.22 -17.97 10.25
N GLN A 15 -19.65 -18.98 9.59
CA GLN A 15 -18.52 -19.74 10.12
C GLN A 15 -17.48 -18.74 10.63
N PRO A 16 -17.00 -18.87 11.87
CA PRO A 16 -16.06 -17.91 12.44
C PRO A 16 -14.84 -17.82 11.51
N MET A 17 -14.47 -16.60 11.13
CA MET A 17 -13.34 -16.39 10.22
C MET A 17 -12.10 -17.13 10.75
N PRO A 18 -11.38 -17.87 9.88
CA PRO A 18 -10.18 -18.56 10.29
C PRO A 18 -9.17 -17.56 10.88
N PRO A 19 -8.31 -18.01 11.82
CA PRO A 19 -7.27 -17.16 12.38
C PRO A 19 -6.34 -16.68 11.26
N PRO A 20 -5.95 -15.39 11.25
CA PRO A 20 -4.89 -14.94 10.38
C PRO A 20 -3.68 -15.84 10.56
N ALA A 21 -3.06 -16.19 9.44
CA ALA A 21 -1.92 -17.08 9.44
C ALA A 21 -0.81 -16.57 10.37
N ARG A 22 -0.01 -17.50 10.89
CA ARG A 22 1.14 -17.19 11.75
C ARG A 22 2.37 -16.98 10.86
N PRO A 23 2.77 -15.73 10.56
CA PRO A 23 3.98 -15.49 9.77
C PRO A 23 5.22 -15.99 10.53
N SER A 24 6.23 -16.45 9.79
CA SER A 24 7.54 -16.71 10.36
C SER A 24 8.19 -15.42 10.86
N GLY A 25 8.99 -15.50 11.92
CA GLY A 25 9.75 -14.35 12.42
C GLY A 25 10.66 -13.72 11.34
N TRP A 26 11.22 -14.54 10.46
CA TRP A 26 12.02 -14.08 9.32
C TRP A 26 11.22 -13.24 8.32
N ALA A 27 10.00 -13.65 7.96
CA ALA A 27 9.17 -12.86 7.05
C ALA A 27 8.82 -11.49 7.66
N VAL A 28 8.61 -11.45 8.98
CA VAL A 28 8.36 -10.20 9.72
C VAL A 28 9.59 -9.31 9.71
N LEU A 29 10.76 -9.86 10.06
CA LEU A 29 12.02 -9.12 10.10
C LEU A 29 12.35 -8.52 8.74
N LEU A 30 12.34 -9.31 7.67
CA LEU A 30 12.65 -8.86 6.32
C LEU A 30 11.67 -7.79 5.82
N SER A 31 10.37 -7.94 6.08
CA SER A 31 9.37 -6.92 5.74
C SER A 31 9.58 -5.63 6.53
N THR A 32 9.97 -5.74 7.80
CA THR A 32 10.28 -4.59 8.66
C THR A 32 11.51 -3.85 8.15
N LEU A 33 12.58 -4.56 7.80
CA LEU A 33 13.79 -3.97 7.21
C LEU A 33 13.48 -3.29 5.86
N ALA A 34 12.63 -3.91 5.03
CA ALA A 34 12.19 -3.31 3.78
C ALA A 34 11.40 -2.01 4.01
N LEU A 35 10.52 -1.96 5.03
CA LEU A 35 9.78 -0.76 5.40
C LEU A 35 10.71 0.34 5.92
N LEU A 36 11.59 0.02 6.86
CA LEU A 36 12.56 0.97 7.42
C LEU A 36 13.47 1.54 6.34
N GLY A 37 13.99 0.69 5.46
CA GLY A 37 14.79 1.13 4.33
C GLY A 37 14.00 1.97 3.33
N SER A 38 12.72 1.65 3.07
CA SER A 38 11.84 2.50 2.26
C SER A 38 11.67 3.88 2.89
N PHE A 39 11.46 3.97 4.20
CA PHE A 39 11.37 5.27 4.89
C PHE A 39 12.68 6.04 4.83
N ALA A 40 13.83 5.39 5.06
CA ALA A 40 15.13 6.02 4.93
C ALA A 40 15.36 6.60 3.53
N THR A 41 15.01 5.84 2.48
CA THR A 41 15.10 6.35 1.10
C THR A 41 14.20 7.56 0.88
N LEU A 42 12.94 7.53 1.35
CA LEU A 42 12.00 8.64 1.17
C LEU A 42 12.46 9.90 1.91
N LEU A 43 13.01 9.77 3.12
CA LEU A 43 13.55 10.90 3.88
C LEU A 43 14.67 11.62 3.14
N HIS A 44 15.51 10.89 2.39
CA HIS A 44 16.53 11.51 1.53
C HIS A 44 15.96 12.28 0.35
N ILE A 45 14.77 11.91 -0.13
CA ILE A 45 14.17 12.48 -1.35
C ILE A 45 13.16 13.60 -1.02
N ASP A 46 12.67 13.68 0.22
CA ASP A 46 11.64 14.63 0.65
C ASP A 46 11.98 16.10 0.32
N ILE A 47 13.23 16.53 0.55
CA ILE A 47 13.68 17.90 0.29
C ILE A 47 13.81 18.20 -1.21
N PRO A 48 14.50 17.36 -2.02
CA PRO A 48 14.51 17.54 -3.48
C PRO A 48 13.12 17.64 -4.11
N ILE A 49 12.19 16.76 -3.71
CA ILE A 49 10.81 16.81 -4.22
C ILE A 49 10.11 18.10 -3.79
N LEU A 50 10.30 18.55 -2.55
CA LEU A 50 9.73 19.81 -2.09
C LEU A 50 10.19 20.99 -2.96
N TRP A 51 11.49 21.08 -3.24
CA TRP A 51 12.03 22.16 -4.07
C TRP A 51 11.53 22.10 -5.51
N PHE A 52 11.46 20.90 -6.09
CA PHE A 52 10.87 20.70 -7.41
C PHE A 52 9.40 21.16 -7.46
N LEU A 53 8.60 20.81 -6.46
CA LEU A 53 7.19 21.22 -6.44
C LEU A 53 7.03 22.74 -6.26
N ARG A 54 7.93 23.39 -5.51
CA ARG A 54 7.94 24.85 -5.33
C ARG A 54 8.39 25.60 -6.59
N SER A 55 9.26 25.02 -7.41
CA SER A 55 9.74 25.64 -8.64
C SER A 55 8.76 25.56 -9.80
N HIS A 56 7.68 24.77 -9.67
CA HIS A 56 6.68 24.58 -10.72
C HIS A 56 5.34 25.25 -10.39
N ASN A 57 4.68 25.85 -11.39
CA ASN A 57 3.34 26.38 -11.22
C ASN A 57 2.30 25.25 -11.21
N LEU A 58 1.85 24.88 -10.01
CA LEU A 58 0.87 23.82 -9.80
C LEU A 58 -0.58 24.32 -9.70
N ALA A 59 -0.89 25.56 -10.09
CA ALA A 59 -2.23 26.14 -9.94
C ALA A 59 -3.34 25.30 -10.57
N ALA A 60 -3.11 24.70 -11.75
CA ALA A 60 -4.06 23.81 -12.40
C ALA A 60 -4.37 22.55 -11.56
N TRP A 61 -3.38 22.07 -10.80
CA TRP A 61 -3.47 20.90 -9.94
C TRP A 61 -4.00 21.21 -8.54
N GLN A 62 -4.14 22.48 -8.16
CA GLN A 62 -4.65 22.86 -6.83
C GLN A 62 -6.11 22.44 -6.65
N ARG A 63 -6.99 22.71 -7.62
CA ARG A 63 -8.42 22.31 -7.54
C ARG A 63 -8.57 20.79 -7.38
N VAL A 64 -7.74 20.07 -8.12
CA VAL A 64 -7.64 18.62 -8.11
C VAL A 64 -7.16 18.13 -6.73
N GLY A 65 -6.22 18.86 -6.11
CA GLY A 65 -5.77 18.63 -4.76
C GLY A 65 -6.80 18.94 -3.66
N ASP A 66 -7.64 19.96 -3.86
CA ASP A 66 -8.69 20.35 -2.92
C ASP A 66 -9.77 19.27 -2.79
N LEU A 67 -10.05 18.54 -3.87
CA LEU A 67 -10.90 17.34 -3.80
C LEU A 67 -10.27 16.27 -2.92
N GLY A 68 -8.96 16.05 -3.03
CA GLY A 68 -8.23 15.15 -2.15
C GLY A 68 -8.29 15.60 -0.68
N GLU A 69 -8.31 16.90 -0.41
CA GLU A 69 -8.49 17.45 0.96
C GLU A 69 -9.84 17.10 1.52
N LYS A 70 -10.89 17.43 0.77
CA LYS A 70 -12.26 17.17 1.19
C LYS A 70 -12.47 15.68 1.45
N LEU A 71 -12.03 14.81 0.54
CA LEU A 71 -12.19 13.36 0.69
C LEU A 71 -11.37 12.76 1.83
N GLY A 72 -10.20 13.32 2.12
CA GLY A 72 -9.37 12.87 3.24
C GLY A 72 -9.77 13.46 4.59
N ASN A 73 -10.68 14.43 4.61
CA ASN A 73 -11.09 15.12 5.83
C ASN A 73 -11.85 14.15 6.75
N GLY A 74 -11.54 14.20 8.05
CA GLY A 74 -12.16 13.32 9.04
C GLY A 74 -13.69 13.43 9.08
N GLY A 75 -14.25 14.64 8.98
CA GLY A 75 -15.70 14.85 8.94
C GLY A 75 -16.35 14.17 7.74
N THR A 76 -15.71 14.23 6.57
CA THR A 76 -16.19 13.54 5.36
C THR A 76 -16.14 12.02 5.51
N LEU A 77 -15.06 11.47 6.09
CA LEU A 77 -14.94 10.03 6.33
C LEU A 77 -15.96 9.51 7.36
N VAL A 78 -16.23 10.30 8.40
CA VAL A 78 -17.31 10.04 9.37
C VAL A 78 -18.67 10.08 8.68
N ALA A 79 -18.95 11.11 7.88
CA ALA A 79 -20.20 11.22 7.14
C ALA A 79 -20.43 10.03 6.20
N ILE A 80 -19.41 9.60 5.45
CA ILE A 80 -19.48 8.40 4.59
C ILE A 80 -19.82 7.16 5.43
N SER A 81 -19.16 6.98 6.57
CA SER A 81 -19.41 5.83 7.45
C SER A 81 -20.83 5.85 8.02
N LEU A 82 -21.32 7.04 8.43
CA LEU A 82 -22.69 7.21 8.93
C LEU A 82 -23.74 6.92 7.85
N VAL A 83 -23.54 7.37 6.61
CA VAL A 83 -24.45 7.09 5.48
C VAL A 83 -24.50 5.58 5.20
N ILE A 84 -23.35 4.89 5.22
CA ILE A 84 -23.30 3.42 5.08
C ILE A 84 -24.06 2.75 6.23
N GLY A 85 -23.87 3.22 7.46
CA GLY A 85 -24.52 2.69 8.65
C GLY A 85 -26.04 2.89 8.62
N ALA A 86 -26.50 4.09 8.29
CA ALA A 86 -27.91 4.44 8.14
C ALA A 86 -28.57 3.60 7.03
N THR A 87 -27.90 3.45 5.89
CA THR A 87 -28.36 2.57 4.80
C THR A 87 -28.44 1.11 5.26
N GLY A 88 -27.47 0.64 6.05
CA GLY A 88 -27.51 -0.68 6.68
C GLY A 88 -28.72 -0.86 7.60
N LEU A 89 -29.05 0.15 8.40
CA LEU A 89 -30.23 0.13 9.28
C LEU A 89 -31.54 0.16 8.48
N LEU A 90 -31.67 1.07 7.52
CA LEU A 90 -32.85 1.23 6.66
C LEU A 90 -33.14 -0.03 5.84
N LEU A 91 -32.10 -0.63 5.25
CA LEU A 91 -32.21 -1.86 4.46
C LEU A 91 -32.19 -3.14 5.32
N LYS A 92 -32.14 -3.01 6.66
CA LYS A 92 -32.00 -4.13 7.62
C LYS A 92 -30.82 -5.06 7.30
N ARG A 93 -29.74 -4.51 6.74
CA ARG A 93 -28.51 -5.22 6.39
C ARG A 93 -27.45 -5.03 7.47
N GLN A 94 -27.46 -5.92 8.47
CA GLN A 94 -26.51 -5.91 9.59
C GLN A 94 -25.03 -5.87 9.14
N ALA A 95 -24.70 -6.47 8.00
CA ALA A 95 -23.35 -6.42 7.45
C ALA A 95 -22.88 -4.99 7.14
N LEU A 96 -23.75 -4.12 6.62
CA LEU A 96 -23.42 -2.72 6.33
C LEU A 96 -23.30 -1.89 7.61
N THR A 97 -24.18 -2.14 8.60
CA THR A 97 -24.10 -1.49 9.91
C THR A 97 -22.81 -1.84 10.64
N ARG A 98 -22.40 -3.11 10.62
CA ARG A 98 -21.12 -3.55 11.19
C ARG A 98 -19.93 -2.96 10.44
N LEU A 99 -19.98 -2.91 9.12
CA LEU A 99 -18.94 -2.29 8.30
C LEU A 99 -18.74 -0.81 8.63
N ALA A 100 -19.84 -0.06 8.80
CA ALA A 100 -19.81 1.33 9.22
C ALA A 100 -19.25 1.53 10.63
N LEU A 101 -19.59 0.64 11.56
CA LEU A 101 -19.03 0.67 12.92
C LEU A 101 -17.53 0.37 12.90
N ASP A 102 -17.10 -0.68 12.19
CA ASP A 102 -15.69 -1.03 12.03
C ASP A 102 -14.91 0.14 11.40
N SER A 103 -15.49 0.85 10.43
CA SER A 103 -14.83 1.99 9.78
C SER A 103 -14.73 3.21 10.69
N LEU A 104 -15.76 3.50 11.49
CA LEU A 104 -15.73 4.57 12.50
C LEU A 104 -14.69 4.29 13.60
N LEU A 105 -14.64 3.05 14.10
CA LEU A 105 -13.67 2.64 15.11
C LEU A 105 -12.25 2.69 14.55
N ALA A 106 -12.02 2.20 13.33
CA ALA A 106 -10.73 2.31 12.66
C ALA A 106 -10.31 3.77 12.48
N HIS A 107 -11.24 4.66 12.11
CA HIS A 107 -11.00 6.10 11.98
C HIS A 107 -10.63 6.75 13.33
N GLY A 108 -11.34 6.42 14.41
CA GLY A 108 -11.05 6.93 15.75
C GLY A 108 -9.68 6.47 16.27
N VAL A 109 -9.36 5.19 16.10
CA VAL A 109 -8.06 4.64 16.54
C VAL A 109 -6.90 5.23 15.74
N VAL A 110 -7.02 5.36 14.42
CA VAL A 110 -5.95 5.98 13.62
C VAL A 110 -5.80 7.46 13.94
N ALA A 111 -6.90 8.19 14.20
CA ALA A 111 -6.82 9.58 14.63
C ALA A 111 -6.05 9.71 15.95
N LEU A 112 -6.34 8.86 16.94
CA LEU A 112 -5.63 8.85 18.22
C LEU A 112 -4.14 8.53 18.05
N VAL A 113 -3.81 7.46 17.34
CA VAL A 113 -2.42 7.03 17.12
C VAL A 113 -1.64 8.10 16.37
N VAL A 114 -2.16 8.61 15.27
CA VAL A 114 -1.46 9.59 14.43
C VAL A 114 -1.34 10.94 15.12
N ASN A 115 -2.37 11.38 15.85
CA ASN A 115 -2.27 12.59 16.66
C ASN A 115 -1.19 12.45 17.73
N THR A 116 -1.12 11.30 18.40
CA THR A 116 -0.06 11.03 19.39
C THR A 116 1.32 11.06 18.74
N LEU A 117 1.50 10.35 17.62
CA LEU A 117 2.78 10.32 16.89
C LEU A 117 3.22 11.71 16.44
N LYS A 118 2.30 12.54 15.94
CA LYS A 118 2.61 13.92 15.52
C LYS A 118 3.24 14.74 16.64
N HIS A 119 2.68 14.67 17.85
CA HIS A 119 3.18 15.43 18.99
C HIS A 119 4.47 14.86 19.58
N VAL A 120 4.68 13.54 19.50
CA VAL A 120 5.93 12.89 19.94
C VAL A 120 7.07 13.14 18.97
N ILE A 121 6.78 13.17 17.66
CA ILE A 121 7.79 13.27 16.60
C ILE A 121 8.12 14.73 16.29
N GLY A 122 7.11 15.59 16.23
CA GLY A 122 7.27 17.03 16.05
C GLY A 122 8.01 17.42 14.77
N ARG A 123 7.57 16.89 13.63
CA ARG A 123 8.19 17.16 12.32
C ARG A 123 7.58 18.41 11.66
N PRO A 124 8.40 19.39 11.23
CA PRO A 124 7.92 20.58 10.52
C PRO A 124 7.27 20.23 9.19
N ARG A 125 6.18 20.92 8.88
CA ARG A 125 5.48 20.85 7.59
C ARG A 125 6.35 21.39 6.47
N PRO A 126 6.16 20.93 5.21
CA PRO A 126 6.94 21.43 4.08
C PRO A 126 6.86 22.95 3.89
N ARG A 127 5.77 23.62 4.30
CA ARG A 127 5.64 25.08 4.22
C ARG A 127 6.51 25.84 5.22
N LEU A 128 6.94 25.21 6.30
CA LEU A 128 7.78 25.83 7.33
C LEU A 128 9.27 25.54 7.12
N THR A 129 9.59 24.61 6.22
CA THR A 129 10.98 24.28 5.84
C THR A 129 11.53 25.35 4.89
N HIS A 130 12.40 26.23 5.41
CA HIS A 130 13.04 27.31 4.64
C HIS A 130 14.57 27.24 4.60
N SER A 131 15.23 26.53 5.53
CA SER A 131 16.70 26.62 5.71
C SER A 131 17.42 25.30 6.05
N GLY A 132 16.92 24.15 5.58
CA GLY A 132 17.72 22.91 5.54
C GLY A 132 17.93 22.16 6.86
N GLY A 133 17.38 22.64 7.98
CA GLY A 133 17.42 21.93 9.27
C GLY A 133 16.24 20.99 9.49
N TRP A 134 16.53 19.72 9.80
CA TRP A 134 15.57 18.77 10.36
C TRP A 134 15.41 19.06 11.85
N GLN A 135 14.36 19.77 12.25
CA GLN A 135 14.01 19.90 13.67
C GLN A 135 12.96 18.84 13.99
N TRP A 136 13.37 17.77 14.68
CA TRP A 136 12.47 16.74 15.18
C TRP A 136 12.47 16.88 16.70
N TRP A 137 11.40 17.46 17.24
CA TRP A 137 11.29 17.63 18.68
C TRP A 137 9.83 17.60 19.12
N PRO A 138 9.47 16.84 20.17
CA PRO A 138 8.10 16.82 20.67
C PRO A 138 7.55 18.23 20.85
N SER A 139 6.40 18.52 20.24
CA SER A 139 5.79 19.85 20.26
C SER A 139 4.28 19.76 20.07
N LEU A 140 3.58 20.71 20.67
CA LEU A 140 2.14 20.98 20.47
C LEU A 140 1.87 22.12 19.48
N ASP A 141 2.94 22.69 18.91
CA ASP A 141 2.83 23.86 18.05
C ASP A 141 2.25 23.51 16.68
N SER A 142 1.39 24.40 16.18
CA SER A 142 0.81 24.26 14.84
C SER A 142 1.93 24.25 13.79
N GLY A 143 1.93 23.24 12.93
CA GLY A 143 2.88 23.13 11.83
C GLY A 143 4.11 22.25 12.12
N LEU A 144 4.27 21.75 13.34
CA LEU A 144 5.21 20.67 13.68
C LEU A 144 4.56 19.27 13.67
N ASP A 145 3.40 19.16 13.01
CA ASP A 145 2.57 17.97 13.00
C ASP A 145 2.56 17.27 11.62
N SER A 146 3.69 17.26 10.91
CA SER A 146 3.76 16.74 9.54
C SER A 146 3.74 15.20 9.48
N PHE A 147 4.46 14.51 10.37
CA PHE A 147 4.61 13.06 10.31
C PHE A 147 3.78 12.34 11.38
N PRO A 148 3.01 11.30 11.02
CA PRO A 148 2.61 10.90 9.66
C PRO A 148 1.41 11.72 9.14
N SER A 149 1.10 11.58 7.84
CA SER A 149 -0.04 12.27 7.22
C SER A 149 -1.39 11.77 7.75
N GLY A 150 -2.10 12.64 8.48
CA GLY A 150 -3.41 12.33 9.08
C GLY A 150 -4.52 12.06 8.06
N HIS A 151 -4.58 12.83 6.98
CA HIS A 151 -5.55 12.60 5.90
C HIS A 151 -5.31 11.24 5.24
N THR A 152 -4.05 10.94 4.92
CA THR A 152 -3.70 9.68 4.27
C THR A 152 -3.96 8.49 5.18
N SER A 153 -3.55 8.56 6.44
CA SER A 153 -3.77 7.48 7.41
C SER A 153 -5.24 7.22 7.67
N ALA A 154 -6.04 8.28 7.84
CA ALA A 154 -7.48 8.18 8.05
C ALA A 154 -8.18 7.56 6.84
N THR A 155 -7.90 8.04 5.63
CA THR A 155 -8.50 7.51 4.41
C THR A 155 -8.11 6.05 4.21
N VAL A 156 -6.83 5.70 4.36
CA VAL A 156 -6.37 4.31 4.16
C VAL A 156 -6.96 3.37 5.21
N ALA A 157 -7.09 3.79 6.48
CA ALA A 157 -7.73 2.97 7.51
C ALA A 157 -9.19 2.67 7.17
N VAL A 158 -9.97 3.70 6.82
CA VAL A 158 -11.38 3.55 6.43
C VAL A 158 -11.51 2.70 5.17
N VAL A 159 -10.74 3.00 4.12
CA VAL A 159 -10.74 2.23 2.87
C VAL A 159 -10.38 0.76 3.09
N THR A 160 -9.42 0.47 3.97
CA THR A 160 -9.00 -0.91 4.28
C THR A 160 -10.14 -1.72 4.89
N VAL A 161 -10.99 -1.08 5.70
CA VAL A 161 -12.21 -1.70 6.22
C VAL A 161 -13.26 -1.84 5.13
N LEU A 162 -13.55 -0.76 4.40
CA LEU A 162 -14.58 -0.72 3.35
C LEU A 162 -14.30 -1.69 2.19
N ALA A 163 -13.03 -1.99 1.92
CA ALA A 163 -12.62 -2.94 0.89
C ALA A 163 -13.20 -4.35 1.10
N ARG A 164 -13.62 -4.71 2.34
CA ARG A 164 -14.33 -5.97 2.63
C ARG A 164 -15.66 -6.09 1.89
N ALA A 165 -16.34 -4.98 1.62
CA ALA A 165 -17.60 -4.97 0.88
C ALA A 165 -17.42 -5.08 -0.64
N LEU A 166 -16.20 -4.81 -1.15
CA LEU A 166 -15.89 -4.76 -2.58
C LEU A 166 -14.70 -5.68 -2.94
N PRO A 167 -14.75 -7.00 -2.64
CA PRO A 167 -13.58 -7.88 -2.80
C PRO A 167 -13.03 -7.94 -4.23
N ARG A 168 -13.89 -7.80 -5.25
CA ARG A 168 -13.50 -7.78 -6.68
C ARG A 168 -13.00 -6.42 -7.16
N MET A 169 -13.36 -5.33 -6.48
CA MET A 169 -13.07 -3.95 -6.86
C MET A 169 -12.25 -3.20 -5.80
N LYS A 170 -11.59 -3.92 -4.89
CA LYS A 170 -10.80 -3.33 -3.79
C LYS A 170 -9.75 -2.33 -4.27
N TRP A 171 -9.28 -2.44 -5.52
CA TRP A 171 -8.32 -1.50 -6.10
C TRP A 171 -8.89 -0.09 -6.27
N VAL A 172 -10.20 0.07 -6.46
CA VAL A 172 -10.86 1.38 -6.65
C VAL A 172 -10.72 2.27 -5.40
N PRO A 173 -11.16 1.85 -4.19
CA PRO A 173 -11.02 2.70 -3.02
C PRO A 173 -9.56 2.92 -2.62
N PHE A 174 -8.65 1.96 -2.88
CA PHE A 174 -7.22 2.18 -2.67
C PHE A 174 -6.62 3.19 -3.66
N ALA A 175 -7.08 3.22 -4.92
CA ALA A 175 -6.69 4.25 -5.87
C ALA A 175 -7.14 5.65 -5.41
N LEU A 176 -8.35 5.76 -4.83
CA LEU A 176 -8.81 7.00 -4.21
C LEU A 176 -7.95 7.41 -3.01
N ALA A 177 -7.57 6.44 -2.16
CA ALA A 177 -6.68 6.72 -1.03
C ALA A 177 -5.28 7.17 -1.49
N ALA A 178 -4.74 6.55 -2.55
CA ALA A 178 -3.49 6.96 -3.18
C ALA A 178 -3.58 8.39 -3.73
N TRP A 179 -4.71 8.75 -4.35
CA TRP A 179 -4.99 10.11 -4.80
C TRP A 179 -5.03 11.12 -3.64
N VAL A 180 -5.74 10.81 -2.55
CA VAL A 180 -5.74 11.64 -1.34
C VAL A 180 -4.32 11.85 -0.84
N GLY A 181 -3.50 10.79 -0.78
CA GLY A 181 -2.09 10.88 -0.43
C GLY A 181 -1.27 11.76 -1.36
N ALA A 182 -1.32 11.52 -2.67
CA ALA A 182 -0.63 12.31 -3.69
C ALA A 182 -1.02 13.80 -3.59
N SER A 183 -2.29 14.08 -3.28
CA SER A 183 -2.76 15.45 -3.12
C SER A 183 -2.11 16.21 -1.97
N ARG A 184 -1.62 15.50 -0.93
CA ARG A 184 -0.91 16.14 0.17
C ARG A 184 0.48 16.62 -0.24
N ILE A 185 1.11 15.86 -1.13
CA ILE A 185 2.47 16.12 -1.62
C ILE A 185 2.45 17.36 -2.52
N TRP A 186 1.63 17.35 -3.58
CA TRP A 186 1.62 18.48 -4.53
C TRP A 186 1.02 19.78 -3.94
N ARG A 187 0.22 19.70 -2.86
CA ARG A 187 -0.25 20.90 -2.11
C ARG A 187 0.81 21.43 -1.14
N GLY A 188 1.96 20.75 -1.04
CA GLY A 188 3.04 21.07 -0.12
C GLY A 188 2.63 20.97 1.35
N SER A 189 1.63 20.15 1.69
CA SER A 189 1.16 20.01 3.07
C SER A 189 1.85 18.86 3.83
N HIS A 190 2.40 17.90 3.10
CA HIS A 190 3.16 16.77 3.62
C HIS A 190 4.27 16.35 2.67
N PHE A 191 5.31 15.77 3.23
CA PHE A 191 6.37 15.13 2.47
C PHE A 191 5.95 13.73 1.96
N PRO A 192 6.58 13.21 0.89
CA PRO A 192 6.40 11.83 0.44
C PRO A 192 6.50 10.80 1.57
N SER A 193 7.50 10.90 2.45
CA SER A 193 7.64 9.98 3.60
C SER A 193 6.48 10.07 4.60
N ASP A 194 5.92 11.26 4.86
CA ASP A 194 4.74 11.42 5.73
C ASP A 194 3.53 10.67 5.16
N VAL A 195 3.35 10.73 3.84
CA VAL A 195 2.24 10.11 3.14
C VAL A 195 2.39 8.60 3.15
N VAL A 196 3.56 8.06 2.81
CA VAL A 196 3.82 6.61 2.86
C VAL A 196 3.67 6.08 4.30
N ALA A 197 4.15 6.82 5.30
CA ALA A 197 3.99 6.44 6.71
C ALA A 197 2.51 6.44 7.13
N GLY A 198 1.74 7.42 6.63
CA GLY A 198 0.30 7.45 6.78
C GLY A 198 -0.37 6.24 6.15
N MET A 199 0.02 5.84 4.93
CA MET A 199 -0.52 4.64 4.28
C MET A 199 -0.24 3.37 5.08
N VAL A 200 1.01 3.18 5.55
CA VAL A 200 1.40 2.02 6.36
C VAL A 200 0.60 1.97 7.66
N THR A 201 0.56 3.08 8.38
CA THR A 201 -0.17 3.19 9.66
C THR A 201 -1.66 2.93 9.48
N GLY A 202 -2.28 3.58 8.50
CA GLY A 202 -3.70 3.40 8.19
C GLY A 202 -4.04 1.97 7.77
N PHE A 203 -3.20 1.35 6.94
CA PHE A 203 -3.44 -0.02 6.47
C PHE A 203 -3.35 -1.04 7.61
N ILE A 204 -2.36 -0.89 8.51
CA ILE A 204 -2.22 -1.76 9.70
C ILE A 204 -3.45 -1.63 10.60
N ILE A 205 -3.86 -0.40 10.93
CA ILE A 205 -5.00 -0.16 11.81
C ILE A 205 -6.30 -0.63 11.16
N GLY A 206 -6.56 -0.30 9.90
CA GLY A 206 -7.75 -0.80 9.20
C GLY A 206 -7.79 -2.34 9.11
N SER A 207 -6.63 -2.99 9.00
CA SER A 207 -6.56 -4.46 8.94
C SER A 207 -6.92 -5.14 10.25
N VAL A 208 -6.71 -4.52 11.42
CA VAL A 208 -7.12 -5.15 12.69
C VAL A 208 -8.64 -5.18 12.84
N PHE A 209 -9.34 -4.15 12.35
CA PHE A 209 -10.80 -4.08 12.32
C PHE A 209 -11.45 -4.97 11.25
N ASN A 210 -10.64 -5.67 10.45
CA ASN A 210 -11.11 -6.69 9.54
C ASN A 210 -11.31 -8.06 10.22
N GLY A 211 -10.98 -8.19 11.52
CA GLY A 211 -11.16 -9.43 12.28
C GLY A 211 -11.45 -9.19 13.77
N PRO A 212 -11.73 -10.25 14.54
CA PRO A 212 -12.03 -10.13 15.97
C PRO A 212 -10.79 -9.73 16.79
N LEU A 213 -11.01 -9.09 17.94
CA LEU A 213 -9.98 -8.54 18.84
C LEU A 213 -8.85 -9.54 19.17
N ARG A 214 -9.19 -10.81 19.44
CA ARG A 214 -8.21 -11.87 19.73
C ARG A 214 -7.16 -12.10 18.65
N TRP A 215 -7.41 -11.64 17.42
CA TRP A 215 -6.50 -11.76 16.29
C TRP A 215 -5.76 -10.48 15.94
N TRP A 216 -6.02 -9.36 16.61
CA TRP A 216 -5.44 -8.06 16.25
C TRP A 216 -3.92 -8.07 16.16
N ALA A 217 -3.23 -8.69 17.13
CA ALA A 217 -1.79 -8.83 17.08
C ALA A 217 -1.31 -9.53 15.78
N ARG A 218 -1.98 -10.62 15.39
CA ARG A 218 -1.64 -11.33 14.14
C ARG A 218 -2.02 -10.53 12.90
N SER A 219 -3.16 -9.84 12.93
CA SER A 219 -3.59 -8.95 11.85
C SER A 219 -2.58 -7.82 11.60
N CYS A 220 -2.02 -7.23 12.67
CA CYS A 220 -0.96 -6.22 12.54
C CYS A 220 0.26 -6.76 11.79
N VAL A 221 0.74 -7.94 12.20
CA VAL A 221 1.95 -8.53 11.62
C VAL A 221 1.72 -8.94 10.17
N VAL A 222 0.56 -9.53 9.86
CA VAL A 222 0.19 -9.87 8.48
C VAL A 222 0.02 -8.61 7.63
N ALA A 223 -0.58 -7.54 8.18
CA ALA A 223 -0.74 -6.27 7.49
C ALA A 223 0.61 -5.61 7.16
N LEU A 224 1.57 -5.67 8.10
CA LEU A 224 2.95 -5.20 7.90
C LEU A 224 3.62 -5.89 6.71
N ILE A 225 3.54 -7.22 6.65
CA ILE A 225 4.09 -8.00 5.51
C ILE A 225 3.37 -7.63 4.20
N ARG A 226 2.05 -7.43 4.24
CA ARG A 226 1.24 -7.12 3.04
C ARG A 226 1.46 -5.71 2.49
N ILE A 227 1.79 -4.73 3.34
CA ILE A 227 1.99 -3.35 2.90
C ILE A 227 3.43 -3.05 2.45
N ALA A 228 4.41 -3.84 2.89
CA ALA A 228 5.82 -3.66 2.52
C ALA A 228 6.08 -3.53 1.00
N PRO A 229 5.48 -4.37 0.10
CA PRO A 229 5.68 -4.20 -1.34
C PRO A 229 5.21 -2.84 -1.87
N ALA A 230 4.10 -2.31 -1.35
CA ALA A 230 3.57 -1.02 -1.78
C ALA A 230 4.47 0.14 -1.31
N ALA A 231 5.00 0.06 -0.09
CA ALA A 231 5.95 1.04 0.42
C ALA A 231 7.26 1.06 -0.39
N VAL A 232 7.81 -0.13 -0.72
CA VAL A 232 9.01 -0.24 -1.57
C VAL A 232 8.73 0.29 -2.98
N ALA A 233 7.57 -0.01 -3.56
CA ALA A 233 7.20 0.51 -4.89
C ALA A 233 7.08 2.04 -4.91
N LEU A 234 6.53 2.65 -3.86
CA LEU A 234 6.46 4.11 -3.74
C LEU A 234 7.84 4.73 -3.50
N ALA A 235 8.67 4.12 -2.65
CA ALA A 235 10.06 4.52 -2.48
C ALA A 235 10.84 4.45 -3.80
N ALA A 236 10.68 3.38 -4.56
CA ALA A 236 11.26 3.22 -5.89
C ALA A 236 10.81 4.30 -6.85
N LEU A 237 9.51 4.60 -6.91
CA LEU A 237 8.96 5.66 -7.76
C LEU A 237 9.63 7.01 -7.46
N PHE A 238 9.70 7.42 -6.19
CA PHE A 238 10.31 8.70 -5.82
C PHE A 238 11.83 8.71 -6.02
N TRP A 239 12.50 7.57 -5.77
CA TRP A 239 13.94 7.44 -6.01
C TRP A 239 14.29 7.61 -7.49
N ILE A 240 13.56 6.91 -8.36
CA ILE A 240 13.76 6.94 -9.81
C ILE A 240 13.44 8.33 -10.38
N LEU A 241 12.40 9.00 -9.86
CA LEU A 241 12.10 10.37 -10.25
C LEU A 241 13.26 11.33 -10.01
N THR A 242 14.03 11.11 -8.94
CA THR A 242 15.08 12.03 -8.49
C THR A 242 16.49 11.65 -8.94
N HIS A 243 16.77 10.37 -9.10
CA HIS A 243 18.12 9.88 -9.39
C HIS A 243 18.23 9.39 -10.83
N ARG A 244 19.27 9.85 -11.53
CA ARG A 244 19.66 9.37 -12.86
C ARG A 244 20.93 8.53 -12.75
N ILE A 245 21.02 7.47 -13.54
CA ILE A 245 22.27 6.74 -13.71
C ILE A 245 23.15 7.53 -14.68
N ALA A 246 24.38 7.84 -14.26
CA ALA A 246 25.28 8.69 -15.03
C ALA A 246 25.88 7.97 -16.25
N ASP A 247 26.10 6.65 -16.15
CA ASP A 247 26.68 5.83 -17.21
C ASP A 247 25.60 5.09 -18.04
N PRO A 248 25.45 5.40 -19.33
CA PRO A 248 24.47 4.75 -20.19
C PRO A 248 24.68 3.24 -20.35
N ALA A 249 25.93 2.76 -20.31
CA ALA A 249 26.22 1.33 -20.46
C ALA A 249 25.72 0.53 -19.24
N THR A 250 25.98 1.05 -18.04
CA THR A 250 25.46 0.49 -16.78
C THR A 250 23.93 0.54 -16.75
N ASP A 251 23.32 1.64 -17.19
CA ASP A 251 21.85 1.76 -17.24
C ASP A 251 21.22 0.73 -18.19
N ALA A 252 21.81 0.55 -19.38
CA ALA A 252 21.40 -0.46 -20.34
C ALA A 252 21.56 -1.89 -19.77
N ALA A 253 22.66 -2.18 -19.08
CA ALA A 253 22.89 -3.48 -18.45
C ALA A 253 21.83 -3.80 -17.39
N PHE A 254 21.48 -2.82 -16.54
CA PHE A 254 20.42 -2.95 -15.54
C PHE A 254 19.05 -3.15 -16.17
N LEU A 255 18.72 -2.38 -17.22
CA LEU A 255 17.46 -2.51 -17.94
C LEU A 255 17.33 -3.87 -18.65
N LEU A 256 18.39 -4.34 -19.34
CA LEU A 256 18.39 -5.64 -20.01
C LEU A 256 18.25 -6.79 -19.01
N SER A 257 19.02 -6.74 -17.92
CA SER A 257 18.94 -7.74 -16.85
C SER A 257 17.55 -7.75 -16.20
N GLY A 258 17.01 -6.57 -15.89
CA GLY A 258 15.67 -6.41 -15.32
C GLY A 258 14.57 -6.92 -16.25
N THR A 259 14.66 -6.59 -17.54
CA THR A 259 13.72 -7.08 -18.56
C THR A 259 13.77 -8.60 -18.70
N GLY A 260 14.97 -9.18 -18.70
CA GLY A 260 15.16 -10.64 -18.71
C GLY A 260 14.49 -11.32 -17.51
N LEU A 261 14.63 -10.75 -16.30
CA LEU A 261 13.97 -11.26 -15.10
C LEU A 261 12.44 -11.12 -15.18
N VAL A 262 11.91 -10.01 -15.70
CA VAL A 262 10.46 -9.83 -15.92
C VAL A 262 9.92 -10.88 -16.88
N ILE A 263 10.59 -11.08 -18.03
CA ILE A 263 10.19 -12.10 -19.01
C ILE A 263 10.24 -13.49 -18.36
N GLY A 264 11.32 -13.83 -17.67
CA GLY A 264 11.45 -15.10 -16.96
C GLY A 264 10.35 -15.32 -15.93
N GLY A 265 9.98 -14.28 -15.18
CA GLY A 265 8.91 -14.31 -14.19
C GLY A 265 7.51 -14.49 -14.79
N LEU A 266 7.25 -13.94 -15.98
CA LEU A 266 5.99 -14.15 -16.71
C LEU A 266 5.90 -15.54 -17.35
N VAL A 267 7.02 -16.08 -17.84
CA VAL A 267 7.11 -17.37 -18.52
C VAL A 267 7.10 -18.54 -17.54
N LEU A 268 7.76 -18.42 -16.39
CA LEU A 268 7.93 -19.51 -15.42
C LEU A 268 6.60 -20.16 -14.97
N PRO A 269 5.57 -19.40 -14.53
CA PRO A 269 4.29 -19.99 -14.13
C PRO A 269 3.58 -20.69 -15.29
N TRP A 270 3.66 -20.14 -16.51
CA TRP A 270 3.03 -20.71 -17.71
C TRP A 270 3.64 -22.05 -18.12
N VAL A 271 4.98 -22.15 -18.15
CA VAL A 271 5.68 -23.40 -18.49
C VAL A 271 5.38 -24.48 -17.46
N ARG A 272 5.41 -24.12 -16.18
CA ARG A 272 5.23 -25.07 -15.07
C ARG A 272 3.77 -25.51 -14.91
N SER A 273 2.79 -24.64 -15.16
CA SER A 273 1.37 -24.99 -15.10
C SER A 273 0.97 -26.02 -16.17
N ARG A 274 1.73 -26.15 -17.26
CA ARG A 274 1.52 -27.19 -18.28
C ARG A 274 2.10 -28.55 -17.89
N ARG A 275 3.06 -28.60 -16.96
CA ARG A 275 3.79 -29.82 -16.58
C ARG A 275 3.32 -30.41 -15.24
N ILE A 276 2.85 -29.58 -14.32
CA ILE A 276 2.51 -29.98 -12.95
C ILE A 276 1.07 -29.55 -12.71
N GLY A 277 0.21 -30.49 -12.26
CA GLY A 277 -1.20 -30.23 -11.98
C GLY A 277 -1.44 -29.11 -10.95
N ALA A 278 -2.70 -28.76 -10.72
CA ALA A 278 -3.14 -27.54 -10.01
C ALA A 278 -2.45 -27.27 -8.66
N LYS A 279 -2.04 -28.29 -7.90
CA LYS A 279 -1.44 -28.17 -6.57
C LYS A 279 -0.05 -27.49 -6.56
N GLY A 280 0.72 -27.60 -7.65
CA GLY A 280 2.03 -26.93 -7.79
C GLY A 280 1.94 -25.48 -8.29
N SER A 281 0.80 -25.07 -8.85
CA SER A 281 0.67 -23.81 -9.58
C SER A 281 0.90 -22.55 -8.74
N SER A 282 0.48 -22.56 -7.47
CA SER A 282 0.58 -21.40 -6.57
C SER A 282 2.02 -21.04 -6.20
N MET A 283 2.88 -22.04 -5.99
CA MET A 283 4.29 -21.84 -5.67
C MET A 283 5.04 -21.20 -6.84
N TRP A 284 4.88 -21.75 -8.05
CA TRP A 284 5.52 -21.22 -9.26
C TRP A 284 5.04 -19.81 -9.60
N GLN A 285 3.76 -19.52 -9.35
CA GLN A 285 3.21 -18.19 -9.54
C GLN A 285 3.80 -17.18 -8.56
N SER A 286 3.98 -17.56 -7.28
CA SER A 286 4.70 -16.72 -6.30
C SER A 286 6.15 -16.48 -6.69
N GLN A 287 6.85 -17.48 -7.23
CA GLN A 287 8.24 -17.33 -7.71
C GLN A 287 8.31 -16.44 -8.96
N GLY A 288 7.39 -16.62 -9.90
CA GLY A 288 7.26 -15.79 -11.09
C GLY A 288 7.00 -14.32 -10.74
N ASP A 289 6.08 -14.06 -9.81
CA ASP A 289 5.84 -12.72 -9.28
C ASP A 289 7.13 -12.12 -8.69
N CYS A 290 7.88 -12.88 -7.88
CA CYS A 290 9.13 -12.39 -7.29
C CYS A 290 10.17 -12.03 -8.35
N LEU A 291 10.28 -12.82 -9.44
CA LEU A 291 11.16 -12.50 -10.56
C LEU A 291 10.74 -11.21 -11.28
N VAL A 292 9.44 -10.98 -11.45
CA VAL A 292 8.93 -9.73 -12.03
C VAL A 292 9.28 -8.53 -11.14
N TRP A 293 9.04 -8.64 -9.82
CA TRP A 293 9.39 -7.58 -8.87
C TRP A 293 10.89 -7.30 -8.87
N LEU A 294 11.73 -8.33 -8.76
CA LEU A 294 13.18 -8.20 -8.84
C LEU A 294 13.60 -7.55 -10.18
N GLY A 295 13.00 -7.97 -11.29
CA GLY A 295 13.25 -7.38 -12.60
C GLY A 295 12.92 -5.88 -12.66
N MET A 296 11.81 -5.45 -12.06
CA MET A 296 11.49 -4.02 -11.90
C MET A 296 12.53 -3.30 -11.01
N GLY A 297 12.97 -3.95 -9.94
CA GLY A 297 14.05 -3.45 -9.09
C GLY A 297 15.35 -3.24 -9.88
N PHE A 298 15.79 -4.23 -10.66
CA PHE A 298 16.97 -4.10 -11.52
C PHE A 298 16.79 -3.01 -12.58
N ALA A 299 15.62 -2.92 -13.22
CA ALA A 299 15.35 -1.89 -14.23
C ALA A 299 15.39 -0.45 -13.67
N SER A 300 15.20 -0.27 -12.36
CA SER A 300 15.42 1.02 -11.69
C SER A 300 16.89 1.44 -11.71
N GLY A 301 17.81 0.47 -11.72
CA GLY A 301 19.26 0.64 -11.59
C GLY A 301 19.72 1.28 -10.27
N ALA A 302 18.84 1.37 -9.28
CA ALA A 302 19.16 1.85 -7.94
C ALA A 302 19.46 0.68 -7.01
N SER A 303 20.71 0.58 -6.53
CA SER A 303 21.16 -0.50 -5.63
C SER A 303 20.29 -0.64 -4.38
N VAL A 304 19.87 0.48 -3.78
CA VAL A 304 18.98 0.49 -2.62
C VAL A 304 17.61 -0.11 -2.95
N ILE A 305 17.03 0.23 -4.10
CA ILE A 305 15.72 -0.30 -4.53
C ILE A 305 15.81 -1.78 -4.86
N ILE A 306 16.90 -2.22 -5.49
CA ILE A 306 17.17 -3.64 -5.76
C ILE A 306 17.22 -4.42 -4.44
N GLY A 307 17.96 -3.91 -3.45
CA GLY A 307 18.08 -4.53 -2.12
C GLY A 307 16.72 -4.63 -1.39
N LEU A 308 15.95 -3.53 -1.34
CA LEU A 308 14.63 -3.50 -0.70
C LEU A 308 13.64 -4.45 -1.39
N THR A 309 13.67 -4.50 -2.72
CA THR A 309 12.85 -5.43 -3.49
C THR A 309 13.23 -6.88 -3.20
N GLY A 310 14.53 -7.19 -3.09
CA GLY A 310 15.02 -8.49 -2.68
C GLY A 310 14.52 -8.92 -1.29
N LEU A 311 14.55 -8.02 -0.31
CA LEU A 311 14.01 -8.28 1.03
C LEU A 311 12.52 -8.64 0.99
N VAL A 312 11.72 -7.89 0.23
CA VAL A 312 10.28 -8.16 0.07
C VAL A 312 10.03 -9.50 -0.62
N CYS A 313 10.77 -9.81 -1.69
CA CYS A 313 10.66 -11.08 -2.40
C CYS A 313 11.00 -12.25 -1.47
N LEU A 314 12.08 -12.15 -0.71
CA LEU A 314 12.49 -13.17 0.26
C LEU A 314 11.45 -13.33 1.39
N ALA A 315 10.94 -12.22 1.94
CA ALA A 315 9.89 -12.23 2.96
C ALA A 315 8.63 -12.94 2.46
N ARG A 316 8.19 -12.60 1.24
CA ARG A 316 7.02 -13.23 0.61
C ARG A 316 7.26 -14.71 0.35
N TRP A 317 8.42 -15.09 -0.17
CA TRP A 317 8.73 -16.50 -0.41
C TRP A 317 8.71 -17.33 0.88
N ILE A 318 9.30 -16.83 1.97
CA ILE A 318 9.24 -17.51 3.27
C ILE A 318 7.78 -17.58 3.78
N PHE A 319 7.03 -16.48 3.64
CA PHE A 319 5.62 -16.44 4.03
C PHE A 319 4.77 -17.45 3.25
N THR A 320 4.98 -17.57 1.93
CA THR A 320 4.26 -18.56 1.11
C THR A 320 4.69 -19.99 1.42
N ALA A 321 5.99 -20.24 1.62
CA ALA A 321 6.53 -21.55 1.97
C ALA A 321 6.02 -22.07 3.33
N SER A 322 5.73 -21.17 4.28
CA SER A 322 5.18 -21.54 5.58
C SER A 322 3.71 -22.00 5.56
N GLY A 323 3.06 -22.03 4.39
CA GLY A 323 1.63 -22.36 4.27
C GLY A 323 0.69 -21.27 4.80
N ALA A 324 1.23 -20.10 5.13
CA ALA A 324 0.52 -18.98 5.75
C ALA A 324 -0.30 -18.12 4.77
N MET A 325 -0.27 -18.39 3.46
CA MET A 325 -1.16 -17.69 2.52
C MET A 325 -2.56 -18.29 2.56
N GLU A 326 -3.48 -17.57 3.18
CA GLU A 326 -4.93 -17.84 3.11
C GLU A 326 -5.57 -17.47 1.76
N VAL A 327 -4.86 -16.75 0.88
CA VAL A 327 -5.41 -16.36 -0.42
C VAL A 327 -5.10 -17.47 -1.42
N PRO A 328 -6.11 -18.17 -1.96
CA PRO A 328 -5.90 -19.07 -3.09
C PRO A 328 -5.29 -18.23 -4.21
N VAL A 329 -4.06 -18.54 -4.62
CA VAL A 329 -3.53 -17.95 -5.84
C VAL A 329 -4.48 -18.42 -6.95
N PRO A 330 -5.18 -17.50 -7.63
CA PRO A 330 -6.17 -17.89 -8.62
C PRO A 330 -5.48 -18.74 -9.69
N ALA A 331 -6.12 -19.84 -10.07
CA ALA A 331 -5.62 -20.73 -11.10
C ALA A 331 -5.15 -19.95 -12.34
N TYR A 332 -4.10 -20.46 -12.98
CA TYR A 332 -3.52 -19.83 -14.16
C TYR A 332 -4.61 -19.41 -15.16
N SER A 333 -4.61 -18.13 -15.54
CA SER A 333 -5.52 -17.57 -16.53
C SER A 333 -4.72 -16.76 -17.52
N TRP A 334 -4.78 -17.14 -18.80
CA TRP A 334 -4.03 -16.47 -19.86
C TRP A 334 -4.41 -14.99 -19.94
N ARG A 335 -5.69 -14.63 -19.74
CA ARG A 335 -6.16 -13.24 -19.74
C ARG A 335 -5.53 -12.43 -18.61
N ARG A 336 -5.45 -13.01 -17.40
CA ARG A 336 -4.81 -12.34 -16.26
C ARG A 336 -3.32 -12.16 -16.48
N GLN A 337 -2.65 -13.19 -17.03
CA GLN A 337 -1.22 -13.13 -17.32
C GLN A 337 -0.90 -12.15 -18.43
N PHE A 338 -1.75 -12.05 -19.46
CA PHE A 338 -1.64 -11.05 -20.50
C PHE A 338 -1.77 -9.63 -19.93
N VAL A 339 -2.81 -9.35 -19.15
CA VAL A 339 -3.01 -8.04 -18.50
C VAL A 339 -1.84 -7.71 -17.57
N PHE A 340 -1.38 -8.69 -16.78
CA PHE A 340 -0.23 -8.52 -15.90
C PHE A 340 1.06 -8.24 -16.68
N GLY A 341 1.30 -8.97 -17.78
CA GLY A 341 2.45 -8.76 -18.66
C GLY A 341 2.44 -7.40 -19.35
N VAL A 342 1.28 -6.95 -19.85
CA VAL A 342 1.10 -5.59 -20.40
C VAL A 342 1.39 -4.55 -19.31
N GLY A 343 0.85 -4.74 -18.10
CA GLY A 343 1.13 -3.87 -16.96
C GLY A 343 2.61 -3.82 -16.61
N ALA A 344 3.32 -4.95 -16.63
CA ALA A 344 4.76 -5.01 -16.38
C ALA A 344 5.55 -4.28 -17.47
N GLY A 345 5.19 -4.45 -18.74
CA GLY A 345 5.82 -3.74 -19.87
C GLY A 345 5.61 -2.22 -19.80
N VAL A 346 4.38 -1.78 -19.53
CA VAL A 346 4.08 -0.35 -19.31
C VAL A 346 4.87 0.19 -18.12
N THR A 347 4.98 -0.58 -17.04
CA THR A 347 5.76 -0.18 -15.86
C THR A 347 7.23 0.00 -16.23
N LEU A 348 7.84 -0.93 -16.96
CA LEU A 348 9.24 -0.80 -17.42
C LEU A 348 9.45 0.46 -18.27
N ALA A 349 8.53 0.74 -19.20
CA ALA A 349 8.60 1.95 -20.03
C ALA A 349 8.49 3.22 -19.18
N LEU A 350 7.54 3.24 -18.23
CA LEU A 350 7.38 4.36 -17.30
C LEU A 350 8.63 4.56 -16.45
N LEU A 351 9.20 3.48 -15.88
CA LEU A 351 10.42 3.54 -15.09
C LEU A 351 11.55 4.24 -15.86
N GLN A 352 11.73 3.93 -17.15
CA GLN A 352 12.76 4.60 -17.97
C GLN A 352 12.41 6.06 -18.26
N SER A 353 11.16 6.36 -18.60
CA SER A 353 10.74 7.74 -18.91
C SER A 353 10.82 8.69 -17.71
N LEU A 354 10.71 8.15 -16.48
CA LEU A 354 10.65 8.94 -15.26
C LEU A 354 12.04 9.19 -14.64
N LYS A 355 13.10 8.53 -15.13
CA LYS A 355 14.46 8.61 -14.55
C LYS A 355 15.02 10.02 -14.54
N GLY A 356 15.24 10.54 -13.33
CA GLY A 356 15.83 11.85 -13.08
C GLY A 356 15.04 13.02 -13.68
N LEU A 357 13.71 12.91 -13.76
CA LEU A 357 12.85 14.03 -14.14
C LEU A 357 12.87 15.16 -13.12
N VAL A 358 13.15 14.84 -11.86
CA VAL A 358 13.32 15.78 -10.77
C VAL A 358 14.81 15.93 -10.48
N PRO A 359 15.47 17.00 -10.92
CA PRO A 359 16.90 17.16 -10.69
C PRO A 359 17.21 17.34 -9.20
N LEU A 360 18.20 16.60 -8.70
CA LEU A 360 18.87 16.87 -7.44
C LEU A 360 19.78 18.08 -7.67
N GLN A 361 19.30 19.28 -7.33
CA GLN A 361 20.13 20.50 -7.30
C GLN A 361 20.63 20.75 -5.88
#